data_AF-A0AAV3XGF6-F1
#
_entry.id   AF-A0AAV3XGF6-F1
#
_cell.length_a   1.000
_cell.length_b   1.000
_cell.length_c   1.000
_cell.angle_alpha   90.00
_cell.angle_beta   90.00
_cell.angle_gamma   90.00
#
_symmetry.space_group_name_H-M   'P 1'
#
loop_
_entity.id
_entity.type
_entity.pdbx_description
1 polymer ?
#
loop_
_entity_poly.entity_id
_entity_poly.type
_entity_poly.pdbx_seq_one_letter_code
_entity_poly.pdbx_strand_id
1 'polypeptide(L)' 'MEKAYRYRFYPTVEQESLLRRTIGCVRLVFNRALAARTEAWYERQERVD' A
#
# COMPACT_ATOMS: atom_id res chain seq x y z
N MET A 1 10.15 -14.30 24.00
CA MET A 1 11.35 -14.25 23.13
C MET A 1 10.87 -13.82 21.75
N GLU A 2 10.97 -12.54 21.42
CA GLU A 2 10.60 -12.06 20.09
C GLU A 2 11.75 -12.29 19.11
N LYS A 3 11.44 -12.89 17.96
CA LYS A 3 12.42 -13.15 16.89
C LYS A 3 12.04 -12.31 15.69
N ALA A 4 13.00 -11.53 15.19
CA ALA A 4 12.88 -10.86 13.90
C ALA A 4 13.71 -11.61 12.86
N TYR A 5 13.16 -11.79 11.67
CA TYR A 5 13.82 -12.47 10.57
C TYR A 5 14.04 -11.51 9.41
N ARG A 6 15.18 -11.66 8.74
CA ARG A 6 15.52 -10.92 7.53
C ARG A 6 15.97 -11.91 6.47
N TYR A 7 15.34 -11.81 5.30
CA TYR A 7 15.66 -12.64 4.15
C TYR A 7 15.95 -11.77 2.93
N ARG A 8 16.79 -12.28 2.03
CA ARG A 8 16.92 -11.73 0.67
C ARG A 8 15.96 -12.49 -0.24
N PHE A 9 15.24 -11.74 -1.06
CA PHE A 9 14.30 -12.27 -2.03
C PHE A 9 14.86 -12.08 -3.44
N TYR A 10 14.81 -13.14 -4.26
CA TYR A 10 15.31 -13.17 -5.63
C TYR A 10 14.21 -13.67 -6.56
N PRO A 11 13.31 -12.78 -7.03
CA PRO A 11 12.21 -13.16 -7.90
C PRO A 11 12.68 -13.57 -9.30
N THR A 12 11.88 -14.41 -9.96
CA THR A 12 11.93 -14.59 -11.42
C THR A 12 11.35 -13.36 -12.13
N VAL A 13 11.59 -13.24 -13.43
CA VAL A 13 11.10 -12.12 -14.24
C VAL A 13 9.56 -12.03 -14.22
N GLU A 14 8.88 -13.18 -14.25
CA GLU A 14 7.43 -13.27 -14.18
C GLU A 14 6.91 -12.80 -12.81
N GLN A 15 7.59 -13.20 -11.73
CA GLN A 15 7.26 -12.76 -10.36
C GLN A 15 7.47 -11.26 -10.20
N GLU A 16 8.56 -10.69 -10.73
CA GLU A 16 8.78 -9.24 -10.71
C GLU A 16 7.64 -8.49 -11.40
N SER A 17 7.24 -8.94 -12.59
CA SER A 17 6.14 -8.33 -13.35
C SER A 17 4.84 -8.35 -12.56
N LEU A 18 4.50 -9.50 -11.97
CA LEU A 18 3.31 -9.66 -11.14
C LEU A 18 3.35 -8.75 -9.90
N LEU A 19 4.49 -8.70 -9.20
CA LEU A 19 4.67 -7.87 -8.00
C LEU A 19 4.55 -6.38 -8.34
N ARG A 20 5.19 -5.91 -9.42
CA ARG A 20 5.11 -4.51 -9.84
C ARG A 20 3.68 -4.09 -10.15
N ARG A 21 2.93 -4.92 -10.88
CA ARG A 21 1.50 -4.66 -11.18
C ARG A 21 0.67 -4.62 -9.90
N THR A 22 0.83 -5.63 -9.05
CA THR A 22 0.04 -5.76 -7.81
C THR A 22 0.31 -4.59 -6.85
N ILE A 23 1.58 -4.34 -6.52
CA ILE A 23 1.98 -3.25 -5.62
C ILE A 23 1.60 -1.89 -6.22
N GLY A 24 1.72 -1.73 -7.54
CA GLY A 24 1.28 -0.52 -8.25
C GLY A 24 -0.21 -0.24 -8.07
N CYS A 25 -1.06 -1.24 -8.33
CA CYS A 25 -2.52 -1.13 -8.17
C CYS A 25 -2.91 -0.85 -6.71
N VAL A 26 -2.32 -1.59 -5.75
CA VAL A 26 -2.60 -1.39 -4.32
C VAL A 26 -2.21 0.02 -3.87
N ARG A 27 -1.02 0.50 -4.27
CA ARG A 27 -0.56 1.85 -3.93
C ARG A 27 -1.49 2.93 -4.48
N LEU A 28 -2.00 2.76 -5.70
CA LEU A 28 -2.96 3.71 -6.29
C LEU A 28 -4.25 3.79 -5.46
N VAL A 29 -4.86 2.65 -5.15
CA VAL A 29 -6.11 2.59 -4.37
C VAL A 29 -5.89 3.16 -2.97
N PHE A 30 -4.81 2.75 -2.30
CA PHE A 30 -4.45 3.24 -0.97
C PHE A 30 -4.29 4.77 -0.96
N ASN A 31 -3.52 5.33 -1.90
CA ASN A 31 -3.31 6.77 -1.95
C ASN A 31 -4.60 7.55 -2.23
N ARG A 32 -5.50 7.00 -3.07
CA ARG A 32 -6.81 7.61 -3.30
C ARG A 32 -7.68 7.60 -2.05
N ALA A 33 -7.75 6.48 -1.34
CA ALA A 33 -8.50 6.39 -0.10
C ALA A 33 -7.92 7.31 0.98
N LEU A 34 -6.59 7.35 1.10
CA LEU A 34 -5.91 8.27 2.00
C LEU A 34 -6.25 9.73 1.67
N ALA A 35 -6.16 10.14 0.40
CA ALA A 35 -6.50 11.49 -0.02
C ALA A 35 -7.95 11.86 0.34
N ALA A 36 -8.92 10.98 0.06
CA ALA A 36 -10.32 11.21 0.38
C ALA A 36 -10.56 11.36 1.89
N ARG A 37 -9.91 10.53 2.71
CA ARG A 37 -9.99 10.63 4.19
C ARG A 37 -9.36 11.92 4.70
N THR A 38 -8.22 12.30 4.13
CA THR A 38 -7.51 13.54 4.46
C THR A 38 -8.38 14.76 4.14
N GLU A 39 -8.96 14.81 2.94
CA GLU A 39 -9.87 15.88 2.50
C GLU A 39 -11.09 15.98 3.41
N ALA A 40 -11.79 14.86 3.67
CA ALA A 40 -12.95 14.82 4.55
C ALA A 40 -12.65 15.36 5.96
N TRP A 41 -11.49 15.02 6.52
CA TRP A 41 -11.08 15.53 7.81
C TRP A 41 -10.80 17.03 7.77
N TYR A 42 -9.97 17.50 6.84
CA TYR A 42 -9.56 18.91 6.81
C TYR A 42 -10.70 19.87 6.47
N GLU A 43 -11.66 19.45 5.64
CA GLU A 43 -12.77 20.31 5.22
C GLU A 43 -13.99 20.20 6.14
N ARG A 44 -14.28 19.00 6.64
CA ARG A 44 -15.55 18.72 7.34
C ARG A 44 -15.38 18.16 8.75
N GLN A 45 -14.15 17.89 9.19
CA GLN A 45 -13.85 17.18 10.45
C GLN A 45 -14.56 15.82 10.52
N GLU A 46 -14.74 15.18 9.36
CA GLU A 46 -15.45 13.92 9.22
C GLU A 46 -14.45 12.76 9.09
N ARG A 47 -14.74 11.65 9.79
CA ARG A 47 -13.98 10.42 9.63
C ARG A 47 -14.67 9.51 8.63
N VAL A 48 -13.99 9.25 7.51
CA VAL A 48 -14.42 8.28 6.49
C VAL A 48 -13.68 6.96 6.74
N ASP A 49 -14.45 5.87 6.80
CA ASP A 49 -14.01 4.50 7.07
C ASP A 49 -13.87 3.66 5.80
#